data_AF-E1X3Q8-F1
#
_entry.id   AF-E1X3Q8-F1
#
_cell.length_a   1.000
_cell.length_b   1.000
_cell.length_c   1.000
_cell.angle_alpha   90.00
_cell.angle_beta   90.00
_cell.angle_gamma   90.00
#
_symmetry.space_group_name_H-M   'P 1'
#
loop_
_entity.id
_entity.type
_entity.pdbx_description
1 polymer ?
#
loop_
_entity_poly.entity_id
_entity_poly.type
_entity_poly.pdbx_seq_one_letter_code
_entity_poly.pdbx_strand_id
1 'polypeptide(L)'
;MVALFAATFSASAIEVSFDFTVFSSGSSIYPCNAGIKHKKANDVVCYERTNPTNSCNPNACETGQSCDCVCSGTDGSYLMDFTEVTYANWSDHNETYPSSTKASFAANQNKNFLFSNLVDANGKVSGNYFDKQLTSLNFNLGSELFGAEYYLDVCFRGPQIDYATAGINTNWVAKAEATIQDLTGGYASYAAVAGLTVDSEIVCDYQVANAPNPLNYVPGSNVFSGNYADELISNASLGYSTAVATGSENITGHGKKAPTFCRVRYTFSEATNLSGKEQFRPWKTQAAKVCTKTSIEEPTL
;
A
#
# COMPACT_ATOMS: atom_id res chain seq x y z
N MET A 1 48.97 64.47 -57.24
CA MET A 1 49.01 63.01 -57.01
C MET A 1 48.97 62.80 -55.50
N VAL A 2 47.82 62.48 -54.93
CA VAL A 2 47.69 61.85 -53.60
C VAL A 2 46.47 60.94 -53.70
N ALA A 3 46.71 59.64 -53.81
CA ALA A 3 45.67 58.63 -53.79
C ALA A 3 45.38 58.25 -52.33
N LEU A 4 44.09 58.27 -51.99
CA LEU A 4 43.53 57.85 -50.72
C LEU A 4 43.64 56.32 -50.61
N PHE A 5 44.34 55.81 -49.59
CA PHE A 5 44.24 54.41 -49.17
C PHE A 5 43.45 54.36 -47.86
N ALA A 6 42.14 54.16 -47.97
CA ALA A 6 41.31 53.73 -46.86
C ALA A 6 41.44 52.21 -46.73
N ALA A 7 42.14 51.74 -45.69
CA ALA A 7 42.15 50.32 -45.34
C ALA A 7 40.84 49.99 -44.64
N THR A 8 39.95 49.26 -45.31
CA THR A 8 38.81 48.61 -44.67
C THR A 8 39.30 47.33 -44.00
N PHE A 9 39.40 47.33 -42.68
CA PHE A 9 39.52 46.10 -41.91
C PHE A 9 38.15 45.41 -41.88
N SER A 10 38.00 44.33 -42.63
CA SER A 10 36.85 43.44 -42.50
C SER A 10 36.99 42.66 -41.19
N ALA A 11 36.30 43.10 -40.13
CA ALA A 11 36.11 42.30 -38.94
C ALA A 11 35.06 41.23 -39.24
N SER A 12 35.49 40.01 -39.57
CA SER A 12 34.60 38.84 -39.61
C SER A 12 34.34 38.38 -38.17
N ALA A 13 33.32 38.96 -37.53
CA ALA A 13 32.79 38.39 -36.31
C ALA A 13 32.09 37.07 -36.66
N ILE A 14 32.65 35.95 -36.23
CA ILE A 14 31.99 34.65 -36.31
C ILE A 14 31.15 34.53 -35.05
N GLU A 15 29.85 34.74 -35.18
CA GLU A 15 28.88 34.62 -34.10
C GLU A 15 28.17 33.27 -34.21
N VAL A 16 28.07 32.55 -33.08
CA VAL A 16 27.29 31.33 -32.95
C VAL A 16 26.27 31.54 -31.84
N SER A 17 25.00 31.50 -32.22
CA SER A 17 23.86 31.56 -31.31
C SER A 17 23.14 30.21 -31.35
N PHE A 18 22.73 29.71 -30.18
CA PHE A 18 22.06 28.42 -30.03
C PHE A 18 20.95 28.55 -29.00
N ASP A 19 19.76 28.10 -29.38
CA ASP A 19 18.59 28.02 -28.51
C ASP A 19 18.37 26.58 -28.10
N PHE A 20 18.04 26.35 -26.83
CA PHE A 20 17.70 25.04 -26.30
C PHE A 20 16.46 25.09 -25.42
N THR A 21 15.81 23.94 -25.29
CA THR A 21 14.64 23.73 -24.42
C THR A 21 15.00 22.76 -23.31
N VAL A 22 14.54 23.06 -22.09
CA VAL A 22 14.76 22.21 -20.91
C VAL A 22 13.41 21.67 -20.44
N PHE A 23 13.34 20.36 -20.24
CA PHE A 23 12.21 19.68 -19.63
C PHE A 23 12.62 19.18 -18.24
N SER A 24 11.72 19.26 -17.26
CA SER A 24 11.94 18.77 -15.89
C SER A 24 10.68 18.10 -15.38
N SER A 25 10.82 16.92 -14.79
CA SER A 25 9.73 16.19 -14.15
C SER A 25 10.28 15.26 -13.08
N GLY A 26 9.72 15.34 -11.88
CA GLY A 26 10.04 14.45 -10.77
C GLY A 26 9.01 13.32 -10.62
N SER A 27 9.34 12.36 -9.76
CA SER A 27 8.41 11.33 -9.30
C SER A 27 7.65 11.76 -8.04
N SER A 28 6.52 11.10 -7.75
CA SER A 28 5.73 11.30 -6.53
C SER A 28 5.38 9.96 -5.88
N ILE A 29 5.33 9.92 -4.55
CA ILE A 29 4.97 8.72 -3.78
C ILE A 29 4.04 9.09 -2.63
N TYR A 30 2.94 8.36 -2.47
CA TYR A 30 1.88 8.68 -1.50
C TYR A 30 1.01 7.46 -1.19
N PRO A 31 0.44 7.34 0.02
CA PRO A 31 -0.57 6.33 0.30
C PRO A 31 -1.83 6.63 -0.52
N CYS A 32 -2.34 5.68 -1.30
CA CYS A 32 -3.41 5.92 -2.28
C CYS A 32 -4.65 5.05 -2.11
N ASN A 33 -4.53 3.89 -1.48
CA ASN A 33 -5.69 3.05 -1.18
C ASN A 33 -5.49 2.30 0.15
N ALA A 34 -6.58 1.80 0.69
CA ALA A 34 -6.58 0.96 1.87
C ALA A 34 -7.78 0.04 1.85
N GLY A 35 -7.74 -1.00 2.68
CA GLY A 35 -8.93 -1.76 2.97
C GLY A 35 -8.71 -2.95 3.87
N ILE A 36 -9.79 -3.71 4.02
CA ILE A 36 -9.94 -4.65 5.11
C ILE A 36 -10.81 -5.83 4.68
N LYS A 37 -10.46 -7.00 5.18
CA LYS A 37 -11.28 -8.20 5.16
C LYS A 37 -11.17 -8.89 6.52
N HIS A 38 -12.10 -9.78 6.78
CA HIS A 38 -12.04 -10.63 7.95
C HIS A 38 -12.35 -12.05 7.52
N LYS A 39 -11.40 -12.96 7.72
CA LYS A 39 -11.59 -14.36 7.38
C LYS A 39 -12.60 -14.95 8.34
N LYS A 40 -13.70 -15.50 7.82
CA LYS A 40 -14.69 -16.19 8.65
C LYS A 40 -14.00 -17.34 9.39
N ALA A 41 -14.24 -17.46 10.70
CA ALA A 41 -13.87 -18.65 11.44
C ALA A 41 -14.61 -19.87 10.85
N ASN A 42 -13.91 -20.99 10.70
CA ASN A 42 -14.51 -22.20 10.13
C ASN A 42 -15.59 -22.78 11.04
N ASP A 43 -15.42 -22.61 12.36
CA ASP A 43 -16.26 -23.20 13.40
C ASP A 43 -16.46 -22.22 14.56
N VAL A 44 -17.49 -22.46 15.36
CA VAL A 44 -17.65 -21.81 16.67
C VAL A 44 -16.52 -22.27 17.58
N VAL A 45 -15.77 -21.32 18.13
CA VAL A 45 -14.69 -21.61 19.07
C VAL A 45 -15.26 -21.52 20.48
N CYS A 46 -15.02 -22.53 21.30
CA CYS A 46 -15.43 -22.57 22.70
C CYS A 46 -14.27 -22.93 23.62
N TYR A 47 -14.20 -22.33 24.81
CA TYR A 47 -13.19 -22.66 25.83
C TYR A 47 -13.75 -22.66 27.26
N GLU A 48 -13.13 -23.44 28.15
CA GLU A 48 -13.49 -23.46 29.57
C GLU A 48 -12.97 -22.21 30.30
N ARG A 49 -13.83 -21.47 31.00
CA ARG A 49 -13.43 -20.21 31.66
C ARG A 49 -12.43 -20.45 32.80
N THR A 50 -12.53 -21.56 33.52
CA THR A 50 -11.62 -21.98 34.59
C THR A 50 -10.32 -22.59 34.07
N ASN A 51 -10.34 -23.20 32.88
CA ASN A 51 -9.14 -23.69 32.21
C ASN A 51 -9.14 -23.37 30.70
N PRO A 52 -8.75 -22.15 30.29
CA PRO A 52 -8.97 -21.68 28.92
C PRO A 52 -8.18 -22.35 27.81
N THR A 53 -7.27 -23.28 28.16
CA THR A 53 -6.60 -24.15 27.18
C THR A 53 -7.49 -25.29 26.71
N ASN A 54 -8.54 -25.60 27.45
CA ASN A 54 -9.46 -26.69 27.14
C ASN A 54 -10.61 -26.18 26.26
N SER A 55 -10.87 -26.86 25.15
CA SER A 55 -12.11 -26.70 24.40
C SER A 55 -13.28 -27.32 25.15
N CYS A 56 -14.45 -26.69 25.12
CA CYS A 56 -15.67 -27.20 25.73
C CYS A 56 -16.83 -27.28 24.73
N ASN A 57 -17.83 -28.10 25.03
CA ASN A 57 -19.07 -28.17 24.26
C ASN A 57 -20.21 -27.53 25.08
N PRO A 58 -20.78 -26.38 24.65
CA PRO A 58 -21.84 -25.71 25.39
C PRO A 58 -23.13 -26.53 25.46
N ASN A 59 -23.33 -27.48 24.53
CA ASN A 59 -24.51 -28.35 24.51
C ASN A 59 -24.41 -29.52 25.49
N ALA A 60 -23.24 -29.76 26.09
CA ALA A 60 -23.05 -30.80 27.11
C ALA A 60 -23.46 -30.35 28.52
N CYS A 61 -23.99 -29.12 28.65
CA CYS A 61 -24.45 -28.56 29.90
C CYS A 61 -25.77 -29.18 30.38
N GLU A 62 -25.68 -30.23 31.19
CA GLU A 62 -26.83 -30.81 31.88
C GLU A 62 -27.15 -30.11 33.22
N THR A 63 -28.40 -30.22 33.66
CA THR A 63 -28.84 -29.64 34.94
C THR A 63 -28.04 -30.23 36.10
N GLY A 64 -27.28 -29.39 36.82
CA GLY A 64 -26.43 -29.79 37.94
C GLY A 64 -24.92 -29.83 37.64
N GLN A 65 -24.51 -29.61 36.39
CA GLN A 65 -23.10 -29.45 36.02
C GLN A 65 -22.68 -27.97 35.98
N SER A 66 -21.39 -27.72 36.23
CA SER A 66 -20.81 -26.37 36.12
C SER A 66 -20.68 -25.99 34.64
N CYS A 67 -21.60 -25.16 34.16
CA CYS A 67 -21.57 -24.60 32.81
C CYS A 67 -20.51 -23.51 32.66
N ASP A 68 -19.27 -23.95 32.51
CA ASP A 68 -18.10 -23.09 32.47
C ASP A 68 -17.56 -22.86 31.06
N CYS A 69 -18.44 -22.91 30.04
CA CYS A 69 -18.08 -22.81 28.64
C CYS A 69 -18.38 -21.43 28.06
N VAL A 70 -17.41 -20.80 27.39
CA VAL A 70 -17.55 -19.54 26.65
C VAL A 70 -17.34 -19.83 25.17
N CYS A 71 -18.24 -19.36 24.31
CA CYS A 71 -18.21 -19.62 22.88
C CYS A 71 -18.29 -18.34 22.07
N SER A 72 -17.67 -18.33 20.89
CA SER A 72 -17.81 -17.27 19.90
C SER A 72 -19.20 -17.30 19.25
N GLY A 73 -19.59 -16.19 18.64
CA GLY A 73 -20.73 -16.15 17.73
C GLY A 73 -20.54 -17.07 16.49
N THR A 74 -21.66 -17.44 15.86
CA THR A 74 -21.68 -18.28 14.65
C THR A 74 -21.50 -17.49 13.35
N ASP A 75 -21.86 -16.21 13.33
CA ASP A 75 -21.83 -15.35 12.14
C ASP A 75 -21.64 -13.87 12.51
N GLY A 76 -21.06 -13.09 11.59
CA GLY A 76 -21.01 -11.63 11.71
C GLY A 76 -19.82 -11.05 12.46
N SER A 77 -18.79 -11.85 12.79
CA SER A 77 -17.55 -11.34 13.43
C SER A 77 -16.95 -10.16 12.67
N TYR A 78 -17.01 -10.19 11.33
CA TYR A 78 -16.54 -9.14 10.44
C TYR A 78 -17.31 -7.82 10.53
N LEU A 79 -18.55 -7.80 11.05
CA LEU A 79 -19.38 -6.59 11.12
C LEU A 79 -18.84 -5.57 12.12
N MET A 80 -18.03 -6.03 13.07
CA MET A 80 -17.41 -5.21 14.11
C MET A 80 -16.06 -4.64 13.68
N ASP A 81 -15.54 -5.08 12.53
CA ASP A 81 -14.28 -4.61 11.98
C ASP A 81 -14.55 -3.57 10.89
N PHE A 82 -13.93 -2.40 10.99
CA PHE A 82 -14.11 -1.34 10.00
C PHE A 82 -12.87 -0.48 9.85
N THR A 83 -12.79 0.18 8.70
CA THR A 83 -11.73 1.15 8.38
C THR A 83 -12.30 2.54 8.43
N GLU A 84 -11.58 3.47 9.06
CA GLU A 84 -11.82 4.91 8.92
C GLU A 84 -10.68 5.53 8.14
N VAL A 85 -11.02 6.32 7.13
CA VAL A 85 -10.03 6.92 6.25
C VAL A 85 -10.41 8.35 5.93
N THR A 86 -9.40 9.21 5.91
CA THR A 86 -9.50 10.55 5.33
C THR A 86 -8.64 10.56 4.08
N TYR A 87 -9.19 11.04 2.97
CA TYR A 87 -8.47 11.14 1.71
C TYR A 87 -8.75 12.46 1.00
N ALA A 88 -7.87 12.86 0.09
CA ALA A 88 -8.03 14.01 -0.77
C ALA A 88 -7.75 13.62 -2.23
N ASN A 89 -8.04 14.53 -3.17
CA ASN A 89 -7.43 14.41 -4.49
C ASN A 89 -5.90 14.46 -4.32
N TRP A 90 -5.19 13.65 -5.11
CA TRP A 90 -3.76 13.80 -5.25
C TRP A 90 -3.45 15.19 -5.80
N SER A 91 -2.38 15.79 -5.30
CA SER A 91 -1.86 17.08 -5.72
C SER A 91 -0.34 17.02 -5.69
N ASP A 92 0.32 17.78 -6.54
CA ASP A 92 1.79 17.75 -6.60
C ASP A 92 2.41 18.45 -5.38
N HIS A 93 3.73 18.29 -5.23
CA HIS A 93 4.50 18.83 -4.12
C HIS A 93 4.26 20.34 -3.96
N ASN A 94 3.88 20.75 -2.74
CA ASN A 94 3.54 22.12 -2.34
C ASN A 94 2.15 22.64 -2.74
N GLU A 95 1.31 21.83 -3.38
CA GLU A 95 -0.09 22.20 -3.59
C GLU A 95 -0.91 21.95 -2.31
N THR A 96 -1.76 22.91 -1.94
CA THR A 96 -2.64 22.75 -0.78
C THR A 96 -3.79 21.82 -1.13
N TYR A 97 -4.03 20.80 -0.30
CA TYR A 97 -5.13 19.86 -0.52
C TYR A 97 -6.48 20.60 -0.54
N PRO A 98 -7.25 20.55 -1.65
CA PRO A 98 -8.39 21.43 -1.85
C PRO A 98 -9.59 21.10 -0.95
N SER A 99 -9.70 19.84 -0.50
CA SER A 99 -10.61 19.39 0.57
C SER A 99 -10.35 17.92 0.84
N SER A 100 -10.56 17.49 2.09
CA SER A 100 -10.50 16.08 2.45
C SER A 100 -11.89 15.50 2.65
N THR A 101 -12.06 14.24 2.26
CA THR A 101 -13.28 13.45 2.43
C THR A 101 -13.02 12.37 3.46
N LYS A 102 -13.95 12.21 4.39
CA LYS A 102 -13.96 11.08 5.33
C LYS A 102 -14.81 9.96 4.76
N ALA A 103 -14.32 8.73 4.86
CA ALA A 103 -15.08 7.53 4.57
C ALA A 103 -14.88 6.50 5.67
N SER A 104 -15.87 5.63 5.81
CA SER A 104 -15.80 4.45 6.66
C SER A 104 -16.45 3.29 5.93
N PHE A 105 -15.83 2.11 6.04
CA PHE A 105 -16.37 0.89 5.45
C PHE A 105 -16.02 -0.32 6.32
N ALA A 106 -17.00 -1.21 6.48
CA ALA A 106 -16.85 -2.44 7.24
C ALA A 106 -16.05 -3.48 6.46
N ALA A 107 -15.40 -4.38 7.19
CA ALA A 107 -14.84 -5.59 6.64
C ALA A 107 -15.92 -6.46 6.00
N ASN A 108 -15.50 -7.31 5.09
CA ASN A 108 -16.32 -8.40 4.56
C ASN A 108 -15.43 -9.65 4.39
N GLN A 109 -16.00 -10.75 3.92
CA GLN A 109 -15.26 -12.01 3.72
C GLN A 109 -14.35 -11.99 2.48
N ASN A 110 -14.66 -11.16 1.48
CA ASN A 110 -14.06 -11.17 0.14
C ASN A 110 -13.09 -10.02 -0.14
N LYS A 111 -12.79 -9.19 0.88
CA LYS A 111 -12.06 -7.92 0.81
C LYS A 111 -12.92 -6.73 0.39
N ASN A 112 -12.88 -5.68 1.23
CA ASN A 112 -13.48 -4.39 0.96
C ASN A 112 -12.37 -3.34 0.82
N PHE A 113 -12.52 -2.44 -0.14
CA PHE A 113 -11.50 -1.46 -0.53
C PHE A 113 -12.10 -0.06 -0.48
N LEU A 114 -11.31 0.95 -0.14
CA LEU A 114 -11.73 2.34 -0.27
C LEU A 114 -11.99 2.70 -1.73
N PHE A 115 -11.08 2.31 -2.62
CA PHE A 115 -11.20 2.47 -4.06
C PHE A 115 -11.06 1.11 -4.75
N SER A 116 -12.05 0.74 -5.56
CA SER A 116 -11.97 -0.38 -6.50
C SER A 116 -11.80 0.12 -7.94
N ASN A 117 -11.57 -0.80 -8.89
CA ASN A 117 -11.43 -0.46 -10.31
C ASN A 117 -12.68 0.21 -10.91
N LEU A 118 -13.84 0.12 -10.24
CA LEU A 118 -15.14 0.52 -10.80
C LEU A 118 -15.92 1.47 -9.89
N VAL A 119 -15.75 1.40 -8.58
CA VAL A 119 -16.50 2.18 -7.59
C VAL A 119 -15.64 2.52 -6.36
N ASP A 120 -15.85 3.68 -5.78
CA ASP A 120 -15.35 4.02 -4.44
C ASP A 120 -16.22 3.38 -3.34
N ALA A 121 -15.83 3.54 -2.07
CA ALA A 121 -16.56 3.04 -0.90
C ALA A 121 -18.00 3.58 -0.81
N ASN A 122 -18.35 4.65 -1.52
CA ASN A 122 -19.69 5.23 -1.58
C ASN A 122 -20.48 4.76 -2.81
N GLY A 123 -19.96 3.79 -3.56
CA GLY A 123 -20.59 3.29 -4.79
C GLY A 123 -20.49 4.24 -5.98
N LYS A 124 -19.68 5.29 -5.89
CA LYS A 124 -19.49 6.24 -6.99
C LYS A 124 -18.41 5.76 -7.93
N VAL A 125 -18.72 5.71 -9.23
CA VAL A 125 -17.76 5.49 -10.31
C VAL A 125 -16.92 6.76 -10.48
N SER A 126 -16.02 7.04 -9.55
CA SER A 126 -15.07 8.15 -9.70
C SER A 126 -13.86 7.96 -8.80
N GLY A 127 -12.78 7.45 -9.38
CA GLY A 127 -11.50 7.43 -8.71
C GLY A 127 -10.54 6.57 -9.48
N ASN A 128 -9.76 7.19 -10.37
CA ASN A 128 -8.54 6.54 -10.79
C ASN A 128 -7.72 6.29 -9.52
N TYR A 129 -7.23 5.07 -9.36
CA TYR A 129 -6.51 4.59 -8.19
C TYR A 129 -5.35 5.53 -7.76
N PHE A 130 -4.78 6.24 -8.73
CA PHE A 130 -3.69 7.20 -8.55
C PHE A 130 -4.16 8.66 -8.36
N ASP A 131 -5.44 8.98 -8.48
CA ASP A 131 -5.98 10.34 -8.32
C ASP A 131 -6.28 10.70 -6.85
N LYS A 132 -6.07 9.77 -5.92
CA LYS A 132 -6.41 9.93 -4.51
C LYS A 132 -5.20 9.68 -3.62
N GLN A 133 -5.15 10.41 -2.52
CA GLN A 133 -4.15 10.22 -1.48
C GLN A 133 -4.81 10.16 -0.10
N LEU A 134 -4.35 9.26 0.75
CA LEU A 134 -4.79 9.15 2.13
C LEU A 134 -4.04 10.18 2.98
N THR A 135 -4.75 10.85 3.86
CA THR A 135 -4.19 11.77 4.86
C THR A 135 -4.29 11.20 6.28
N SER A 136 -5.21 10.26 6.51
CA SER A 136 -5.27 9.46 7.74
C SER A 136 -5.88 8.10 7.47
N LEU A 137 -5.44 7.08 8.21
CA LEU A 137 -5.97 5.72 8.10
C LEU A 137 -5.99 5.07 9.49
N ASN A 138 -7.15 4.56 9.89
CA ASN A 138 -7.32 3.78 11.11
C ASN A 138 -8.09 2.49 10.79
N PHE A 139 -7.62 1.38 11.35
CA PHE A 139 -8.36 0.11 11.37
C PHE A 139 -8.87 -0.14 12.77
N ASN A 140 -10.19 -0.32 12.91
CA ASN A 140 -10.86 -0.60 14.16
C ASN A 140 -11.33 -2.05 14.12
N LEU A 141 -10.73 -2.90 14.95
CA LEU A 141 -10.94 -4.35 14.95
C LEU A 141 -11.69 -4.76 16.23
N GLY A 142 -13.00 -4.95 16.11
CA GLY A 142 -13.91 -5.27 17.21
C GLY A 142 -14.42 -6.70 17.20
N SER A 143 -14.01 -7.51 16.22
CA SER A 143 -14.34 -8.93 16.13
C SER A 143 -13.92 -9.70 17.39
N GLU A 144 -14.78 -10.63 17.82
CA GLU A 144 -14.53 -11.51 18.97
C GLU A 144 -13.29 -12.39 18.75
N LEU A 145 -13.11 -12.89 17.53
CA LEU A 145 -12.00 -13.72 17.14
C LEU A 145 -11.00 -12.92 16.29
N PHE A 146 -9.71 -13.26 16.43
CA PHE A 146 -8.71 -12.82 15.47
C PHE A 146 -8.98 -13.40 14.08
N GLY A 147 -8.58 -12.66 13.05
CA GLY A 147 -8.78 -13.07 11.65
C GLY A 147 -8.89 -11.91 10.66
N ALA A 148 -8.69 -10.67 11.12
CA ALA A 148 -8.65 -9.52 10.24
C ALA A 148 -7.39 -9.56 9.36
N GLU A 149 -7.57 -9.20 8.10
CA GLU A 149 -6.48 -8.84 7.19
C GLU A 149 -6.78 -7.45 6.65
N TYR A 150 -5.82 -6.54 6.78
CA TYR A 150 -5.95 -5.17 6.32
C TYR A 150 -4.73 -4.77 5.52
N TYR A 151 -4.86 -3.81 4.61
CA TYR A 151 -3.78 -3.42 3.75
C TYR A 151 -3.72 -1.91 3.50
N LEU A 152 -2.52 -1.44 3.20
CA LEU A 152 -2.21 -0.10 2.76
C LEU A 152 -1.52 -0.19 1.40
N ASP A 153 -2.05 0.53 0.43
CA ASP A 153 -1.41 0.69 -0.87
C ASP A 153 -0.72 2.04 -0.95
N VAL A 154 0.57 2.01 -1.29
CA VAL A 154 1.40 3.17 -1.62
C VAL A 154 1.54 3.23 -3.13
N CYS A 155 1.13 4.36 -3.70
CA CYS A 155 1.25 4.63 -5.13
C CYS A 155 2.52 5.42 -5.40
N PHE A 156 3.16 5.09 -6.51
CA PHE A 156 4.26 5.83 -7.10
C PHE A 156 3.88 6.28 -8.51
N ARG A 157 4.13 7.55 -8.81
CA ARG A 157 4.06 8.13 -10.15
C ARG A 157 5.48 8.46 -10.59
N GLY A 158 5.92 7.86 -11.70
CA GLY A 158 7.23 8.12 -12.28
C GLY A 158 7.31 9.46 -13.01
N PRO A 159 8.51 9.83 -13.48
CA PRO A 159 8.71 11.05 -14.24
C PRO A 159 7.90 11.03 -15.55
N GLN A 160 7.45 12.21 -15.97
CA GLN A 160 6.76 12.41 -17.26
C GLN A 160 7.74 12.47 -18.45
N ILE A 161 9.05 12.50 -18.19
CA ILE A 161 10.09 12.46 -19.23
C ILE A 161 10.10 11.07 -19.87
N ASP A 162 10.01 11.01 -21.21
CA ASP A 162 10.03 9.77 -21.98
C ASP A 162 11.46 9.25 -22.18
N TYR A 163 11.93 8.46 -21.22
CA TYR A 163 13.24 7.80 -21.29
C TYR A 163 13.23 6.63 -22.28
N ALA A 164 12.08 5.99 -22.49
CA ALA A 164 11.95 4.81 -23.34
C ALA A 164 12.20 5.16 -24.82
N THR A 165 11.51 6.18 -25.34
CA THR A 165 11.69 6.64 -26.73
C THR A 165 13.06 7.31 -26.93
N ALA A 166 13.59 7.97 -25.90
CA ALA A 166 14.94 8.54 -25.93
C ALA A 166 16.05 7.47 -25.91
N GLY A 167 15.72 6.19 -25.74
CA GLY A 167 16.70 5.10 -25.69
C GLY A 167 17.56 5.12 -24.43
N ILE A 168 17.16 5.86 -23.39
CA ILE A 168 17.89 5.94 -22.12
C ILE A 168 17.57 4.69 -21.29
N ASN A 169 18.59 4.15 -20.63
CA ASN A 169 18.44 3.04 -19.69
C ASN A 169 18.41 3.60 -18.27
N THR A 170 17.50 3.08 -17.45
CA THR A 170 17.31 3.50 -16.07
C THR A 170 17.45 2.29 -15.15
N ASN A 171 17.88 2.51 -13.90
CA ASN A 171 18.15 1.42 -12.94
C ASN A 171 17.35 1.58 -11.64
N TRP A 172 16.02 1.56 -11.69
CA TRP A 172 15.20 1.80 -10.51
C TRP A 172 15.19 0.62 -9.53
N VAL A 173 15.29 0.95 -8.25
CA VAL A 173 15.21 0.02 -7.12
C VAL A 173 14.02 0.39 -6.26
N ALA A 174 13.18 -0.60 -5.95
CA ALA A 174 12.08 -0.44 -5.01
C ALA A 174 12.44 -1.05 -3.66
N LYS A 175 12.08 -0.35 -2.58
CA LYS A 175 12.27 -0.74 -1.19
C LYS A 175 10.96 -0.63 -0.44
N ALA A 176 10.64 -1.64 0.36
CA ALA A 176 9.47 -1.67 1.21
C ALA A 176 9.87 -2.06 2.64
N GLU A 177 9.37 -1.30 3.61
CA GLU A 177 9.60 -1.53 5.03
C GLU A 177 8.32 -1.27 5.83
N ALA A 178 8.05 -2.11 6.83
CA ALA A 178 6.94 -1.95 7.75
C ALA A 178 7.39 -2.35 9.16
N THR A 179 7.11 -1.47 10.13
CA THR A 179 7.37 -1.71 11.55
C THR A 179 6.09 -1.52 12.35
N ILE A 180 5.95 -2.30 13.42
CA ILE A 180 4.81 -2.23 14.32
C ILE A 180 5.33 -1.78 15.69
N GLN A 181 4.77 -0.68 16.19
CA GLN A 181 5.11 -0.11 17.50
C GLN A 181 3.90 -0.20 18.41
N ASP A 182 4.06 -0.76 19.61
CA ASP A 182 2.97 -0.80 20.58
C ASP A 182 2.69 0.57 21.18
N LEU A 183 1.41 0.91 21.34
CA LEU A 183 0.98 2.19 21.89
C LEU A 183 0.61 2.13 23.38
N THR A 184 0.57 0.94 23.99
CA THR A 184 0.13 0.77 25.38
C THR A 184 1.26 0.29 26.30
N GLY A 185 1.68 1.14 27.24
CA GLY A 185 2.78 0.89 28.18
C GLY A 185 2.51 -0.09 29.34
N GLY A 186 1.71 -1.15 29.12
CA GLY A 186 1.38 -2.12 30.18
C GLY A 186 0.61 -3.37 29.76
N TYR A 187 0.37 -3.57 28.46
CA TYR A 187 -0.28 -4.76 27.91
C TYR A 187 0.65 -5.47 26.94
N ALA A 188 0.40 -6.75 26.69
CA ALA A 188 1.10 -7.49 25.65
C ALA A 188 0.88 -6.81 24.28
N SER A 189 1.94 -6.79 23.47
CA SER A 189 1.94 -6.21 22.12
C SER A 189 0.75 -6.70 21.31
N TYR A 190 0.07 -5.80 20.59
CA TYR A 190 -0.98 -6.22 19.67
C TYR A 190 -0.43 -7.19 18.62
N ALA A 191 0.78 -6.92 18.11
CA ALA A 191 1.44 -7.79 17.13
C ALA A 191 1.68 -9.20 17.70
N ALA A 192 2.12 -9.29 18.96
CA ALA A 192 2.37 -10.59 19.60
C ALA A 192 1.07 -11.35 19.87
N VAL A 193 0.05 -10.68 20.41
CA VAL A 193 -1.20 -11.34 20.83
C VAL A 193 -2.05 -11.75 19.63
N ALA A 194 -2.10 -10.92 18.59
CA ALA A 194 -2.83 -11.22 17.37
C ALA A 194 -2.04 -12.17 16.44
N GLY A 195 -0.79 -12.53 16.77
CA GLY A 195 0.10 -13.27 15.87
C GLY A 195 0.27 -12.56 14.52
N LEU A 196 0.41 -11.24 14.56
CA LEU A 196 0.36 -10.38 13.39
C LEU A 196 1.55 -10.66 12.47
N THR A 197 1.24 -10.91 11.20
CA THR A 197 2.22 -11.07 10.12
C THR A 197 2.10 -9.93 9.14
N VAL A 198 3.21 -9.57 8.50
CA VAL A 198 3.27 -8.50 7.50
C VAL A 198 3.77 -9.04 6.18
N ASP A 199 2.99 -8.79 5.14
CA ASP A 199 3.28 -9.08 3.75
C ASP A 199 3.44 -7.80 2.93
N SER A 200 4.31 -7.83 1.94
CA SER A 200 4.51 -6.73 1.00
C SER A 200 4.67 -7.24 -0.43
N GLU A 201 3.99 -6.57 -1.35
CA GLU A 201 4.06 -6.85 -2.78
C GLU A 201 4.25 -5.55 -3.57
N ILE A 202 5.06 -5.61 -4.63
CA ILE A 202 5.29 -4.48 -5.53
C ILE A 202 4.87 -4.87 -6.94
N VAL A 203 4.13 -3.98 -7.60
CA VAL A 203 3.72 -4.12 -9.00
C VAL A 203 3.95 -2.79 -9.71
N CYS A 204 4.58 -2.81 -10.88
CA CYS A 204 4.88 -1.62 -11.66
C CYS A 204 4.44 -1.76 -13.12
N ASP A 205 4.03 -0.64 -13.70
CA ASP A 205 3.92 -0.37 -15.12
C ASP A 205 5.15 0.43 -15.58
N TYR A 206 5.60 0.22 -16.81
CA TYR A 206 6.84 0.79 -17.33
C TYR A 206 6.59 1.55 -18.64
N GLN A 207 7.42 2.56 -18.89
CA GLN A 207 7.36 3.32 -20.14
C GLN A 207 7.63 2.40 -21.34
N VAL A 208 6.84 2.58 -22.41
CA VAL A 208 6.96 1.84 -23.66
C VAL A 208 7.44 2.77 -24.76
N ALA A 209 8.52 2.39 -25.45
CA ALA A 209 9.10 3.19 -26.52
C ALA A 209 8.08 3.40 -27.66
N ASN A 210 7.96 4.63 -28.14
CA ASN A 210 7.01 5.07 -29.17
C ASN A 210 5.52 4.98 -28.78
N ALA A 211 5.21 4.71 -27.51
CA ALA A 211 3.86 4.74 -26.99
C ALA A 211 3.81 5.40 -25.60
N PRO A 212 4.32 6.65 -25.46
CA PRO A 212 4.28 7.34 -24.18
C PRO A 212 2.83 7.61 -23.77
N ASN A 213 2.57 7.52 -22.47
CA ASN A 213 1.31 7.99 -21.92
C ASN A 213 1.15 9.50 -22.16
N PRO A 214 -0.08 10.00 -22.35
CA PRO A 214 -0.33 11.43 -22.41
C PRO A 214 0.23 12.16 -21.18
N LEU A 215 0.63 13.43 -21.36
CA LEU A 215 1.05 14.27 -20.25
C LEU A 215 -0.05 14.33 -19.19
N ASN A 216 0.35 14.20 -17.92
CA ASN A 216 -0.56 14.19 -16.76
C ASN A 216 -1.57 13.04 -16.75
N TYR A 217 -1.33 11.97 -17.50
CA TYR A 217 -2.15 10.76 -17.44
C TYR A 217 -2.20 10.19 -16.02
N VAL A 218 -3.40 9.77 -15.60
CA VAL A 218 -3.63 9.11 -14.32
C VAL A 218 -4.39 7.81 -14.57
N PRO A 219 -3.79 6.64 -14.28
CA PRO A 219 -4.44 5.37 -14.53
C PRO A 219 -5.34 4.95 -13.37
N GLY A 220 -6.34 4.14 -13.70
CA GLY A 220 -6.99 3.27 -12.73
C GLY A 220 -6.09 2.09 -12.35
N SER A 221 -6.54 1.23 -11.44
CA SER A 221 -5.82 0.01 -11.04
C SER A 221 -5.80 -1.07 -12.14
N ASN A 222 -6.55 -0.89 -13.22
CA ASN A 222 -6.48 -1.72 -14.42
C ASN A 222 -5.13 -1.61 -15.15
N VAL A 223 -4.31 -0.60 -14.85
CA VAL A 223 -2.92 -0.56 -15.37
C VAL A 223 -2.12 -1.81 -14.96
N PHE A 224 -2.55 -2.50 -13.90
CA PHE A 224 -1.94 -3.74 -13.41
C PHE A 224 -2.71 -5.01 -13.81
N SER A 225 -3.78 -4.95 -14.62
CA SER A 225 -4.63 -6.11 -14.89
C SER A 225 -3.99 -7.20 -15.75
N GLY A 226 -2.81 -6.95 -16.32
CA GLY A 226 -2.03 -7.91 -17.09
C GLY A 226 -0.83 -8.50 -16.35
N ASN A 227 -0.57 -8.07 -15.11
CA ASN A 227 0.69 -8.38 -14.44
C ASN A 227 0.59 -9.76 -13.76
N TYR A 228 1.48 -10.67 -14.18
CA TYR A 228 1.57 -12.03 -13.66
C TYR A 228 2.22 -12.07 -12.28
N ALA A 229 2.06 -13.18 -11.54
CA ALA A 229 2.70 -13.38 -10.23
C ALA A 229 4.24 -13.24 -10.29
N ASP A 230 4.85 -13.40 -11.46
CA ASP A 230 6.30 -13.24 -11.67
C ASP A 230 6.76 -11.77 -11.74
N GLU A 231 5.84 -10.84 -12.00
CA GLU A 231 6.08 -9.38 -11.90
C GLU A 231 5.78 -8.84 -10.51
N LEU A 232 5.14 -9.68 -9.68
CA LEU A 232 4.85 -9.39 -8.29
C LEU A 232 6.10 -9.71 -7.47
N ILE A 233 6.78 -8.69 -6.98
CA ILE A 233 7.91 -8.89 -6.08
C ILE A 233 7.32 -9.25 -4.72
N SER A 234 7.29 -10.55 -4.43
CA SER A 234 6.72 -11.10 -3.20
C SER A 234 7.71 -11.01 -2.03
N ASN A 235 7.18 -11.06 -0.81
CA ASN A 235 7.93 -11.13 0.42
C ASN A 235 9.03 -12.20 0.49
N ALA A 236 8.84 -13.36 -0.16
CA ALA A 236 9.83 -14.44 -0.13
C ALA A 236 11.12 -14.04 -0.87
N SER A 237 10.99 -13.28 -1.96
CA SER A 237 12.08 -12.67 -2.72
C SER A 237 12.79 -11.53 -1.96
N LEU A 238 12.16 -11.03 -0.89
CA LEU A 238 12.63 -9.93 -0.05
C LEU A 238 13.21 -10.39 1.32
N GLY A 239 13.12 -11.69 1.66
CA GLY A 239 13.83 -12.33 2.78
C GLY A 239 13.20 -12.29 4.18
N TYR A 240 11.91 -12.61 4.36
CA TYR A 240 11.19 -12.38 5.65
C TYR A 240 10.66 -13.57 6.44
N SER A 241 10.56 -13.41 7.78
CA SER A 241 9.65 -14.21 8.65
C SER A 241 9.29 -13.62 10.04
N THR A 242 9.28 -12.30 10.31
CA THR A 242 8.81 -11.75 11.62
C THR A 242 8.19 -10.33 11.54
N ALA A 243 7.71 -9.78 12.67
CA ALA A 243 6.90 -8.54 12.85
C ALA A 243 7.49 -7.22 12.28
N VAL A 244 8.62 -7.27 11.59
CA VAL A 244 9.23 -6.17 10.81
C VAL A 244 9.54 -6.71 9.42
N ALA A 245 8.99 -6.07 8.38
CA ALA A 245 9.33 -6.36 6.99
C ALA A 245 10.26 -5.25 6.46
N THR A 246 11.34 -5.58 5.74
CA THR A 246 12.34 -4.65 5.14
C THR A 246 13.08 -5.26 3.94
N GLY A 247 12.88 -4.76 2.72
CA GLY A 247 13.39 -5.46 1.52
C GLY A 247 13.56 -4.54 0.34
N SER A 248 14.32 -5.02 -0.64
CA SER A 248 14.76 -4.24 -1.79
C SER A 248 14.87 -5.14 -3.02
N GLU A 249 14.44 -4.64 -4.17
CA GLU A 249 14.54 -5.36 -5.44
C GLU A 249 14.77 -4.38 -6.59
N ASN A 250 15.54 -4.80 -7.60
CA ASN A 250 15.68 -4.04 -8.83
C ASN A 250 14.41 -4.22 -9.68
N ILE A 251 13.69 -3.14 -9.93
CA ILE A 251 12.43 -3.18 -10.70
C ILE A 251 12.67 -2.98 -12.20
N THR A 252 13.82 -2.45 -12.58
CA THR A 252 14.24 -2.34 -13.98
C THR A 252 15.17 -3.48 -14.38
N GLY A 253 14.59 -4.52 -14.98
CA GLY A 253 15.30 -5.64 -15.59
C GLY A 253 15.46 -5.53 -17.11
N HIS A 254 15.95 -6.61 -17.75
CA HIS A 254 16.14 -6.66 -19.21
C HIS A 254 14.83 -6.34 -19.96
N GLY A 255 14.85 -5.28 -20.76
CA GLY A 255 13.70 -4.82 -21.56
C GLY A 255 12.73 -3.87 -20.84
N LYS A 256 12.92 -3.61 -19.54
CA LYS A 256 12.12 -2.63 -18.79
C LYS A 256 12.80 -1.26 -18.81
N LYS A 257 11.99 -0.19 -18.96
CA LYS A 257 12.43 1.21 -18.94
C LYS A 257 12.04 1.88 -17.61
N ALA A 258 12.01 3.21 -17.55
CA ALA A 258 11.57 3.91 -16.34
C ALA A 258 10.14 3.47 -15.95
N PRO A 259 9.87 3.21 -14.66
CA PRO A 259 8.53 2.91 -14.19
C PRO A 259 7.62 4.13 -14.39
N THR A 260 6.44 3.92 -14.97
CA THR A 260 5.42 4.97 -15.09
C THR A 260 4.58 5.05 -13.82
N PHE A 261 4.14 3.89 -13.32
CA PHE A 261 3.29 3.78 -12.14
C PHE A 261 3.67 2.54 -11.35
N CYS A 262 3.73 2.63 -10.03
CA CYS A 262 3.86 1.43 -9.18
C CYS A 262 2.85 1.45 -8.04
N ARG A 263 2.47 0.26 -7.59
CA ARG A 263 1.77 0.00 -6.33
C ARG A 263 2.68 -0.84 -5.45
N VAL A 264 2.91 -0.36 -4.23
CA VAL A 264 3.44 -1.18 -3.13
C VAL A 264 2.31 -1.44 -2.16
N ARG A 265 1.90 -2.70 -1.98
CA ARG A 265 0.86 -3.09 -1.03
C ARG A 265 1.51 -3.69 0.20
N TYR A 266 1.19 -3.15 1.36
CA TYR A 266 1.47 -3.76 2.66
C TYR A 266 0.21 -4.45 3.16
N THR A 267 0.27 -5.74 3.46
CA THR A 267 -0.83 -6.53 4.00
C THR A 267 -0.47 -6.99 5.41
N PHE A 268 -1.35 -6.74 6.37
CA PHE A 268 -1.19 -7.11 7.76
C PHE A 268 -2.26 -8.15 8.08
N SER A 269 -1.85 -9.33 8.54
CA SER A 269 -2.76 -10.46 8.78
C SER A 269 -2.64 -10.96 10.21
N GLU A 270 -3.76 -10.93 10.94
CA GLU A 270 -3.87 -11.62 12.22
C GLU A 270 -3.79 -13.14 12.01
N ALA A 271 -3.24 -13.85 13.00
CA ALA A 271 -3.06 -15.29 12.93
C ALA A 271 -4.41 -16.03 12.83
N THR A 272 -4.43 -17.07 11.99
CA THR A 272 -5.62 -17.92 11.78
C THR A 272 -5.46 -19.33 12.34
N ASN A 273 -4.27 -19.63 12.88
CA ASN A 273 -3.87 -20.93 13.43
C ASN A 273 -3.75 -20.91 14.96
N LEU A 274 -4.33 -19.90 15.62
CA LEU A 274 -4.46 -19.86 17.08
C LEU A 274 -5.45 -20.95 17.55
N SER A 275 -5.40 -21.34 18.82
CA SER A 275 -6.27 -22.39 19.37
C SER A 275 -6.93 -22.00 20.70
N GLY A 276 -8.15 -22.46 20.92
CA GLY A 276 -8.89 -22.24 22.17
C GLY A 276 -9.07 -20.75 22.48
N LYS A 277 -8.77 -20.34 23.72
CA LYS A 277 -8.87 -18.93 24.13
C LYS A 277 -7.98 -17.99 23.32
N GLU A 278 -6.85 -18.45 22.77
CA GLU A 278 -5.93 -17.58 22.03
C GLU A 278 -6.55 -17.04 20.75
N GLN A 279 -7.58 -17.70 20.21
CA GLN A 279 -8.35 -17.19 19.07
C GLN A 279 -9.17 -15.94 19.42
N PHE A 280 -9.46 -15.71 20.71
CA PHE A 280 -10.29 -14.59 21.15
C PHE A 280 -9.47 -13.32 21.37
N ARG A 281 -10.01 -12.22 20.87
CA ARG A 281 -9.50 -10.88 21.15
C ARG A 281 -9.71 -10.55 22.63
N PRO A 282 -8.67 -10.07 23.36
CA PRO A 282 -8.85 -9.66 24.74
C PRO A 282 -9.81 -8.47 24.88
N TRP A 283 -10.56 -8.41 25.99
CA TRP A 283 -11.44 -7.28 26.30
C TRP A 283 -10.67 -5.95 26.45
N LYS A 284 -9.43 -6.02 26.94
CA LYS A 284 -8.59 -4.83 27.10
C LYS A 284 -8.13 -4.36 25.74
N THR A 285 -8.32 -3.06 25.46
CA THR A 285 -7.88 -2.45 24.21
C THR A 285 -6.38 -2.64 24.01
N GLN A 286 -6.05 -3.23 22.87
CA GLN A 286 -4.70 -3.31 22.35
C GLN A 286 -4.59 -2.31 21.20
N ALA A 287 -3.47 -1.61 21.13
CA ALA A 287 -3.24 -0.63 20.08
C ALA A 287 -1.80 -0.72 19.60
N ALA A 288 -1.63 -0.68 18.29
CA ALA A 288 -0.33 -0.56 17.66
C ALA A 288 -0.36 0.56 16.62
N LYS A 289 0.79 1.23 16.51
CA LYS A 289 1.10 2.13 15.42
C LYS A 289 1.90 1.36 14.38
N VAL A 290 1.39 1.36 13.16
CA VAL A 290 2.09 0.81 12.01
C VAL A 290 2.82 1.94 11.30
N CYS A 291 4.11 1.77 11.05
CA CYS A 291 4.93 2.70 10.28
C CYS A 291 5.43 1.97 9.03
N THR A 292 5.00 2.40 7.85
CA THR A 292 5.51 1.91 6.58
C THR A 292 6.49 2.92 5.98
N LYS A 293 7.52 2.43 5.28
CA LYS A 293 8.49 3.23 4.57
C LYS A 293 8.72 2.61 3.21
N THR A 294 8.41 3.37 2.17
CA THR A 294 8.57 2.93 0.77
C THR A 294 9.56 3.85 0.09
N SER A 295 10.49 3.29 -0.69
CA SER A 295 11.30 4.06 -1.63
C SER A 295 11.23 3.41 -3.01
N ILE A 296 11.17 4.23 -4.05
CA ILE A 296 11.36 3.81 -5.44
C ILE A 296 12.29 4.87 -6.03
N GLU A 297 13.54 4.48 -6.26
CA GLU A 297 14.62 5.43 -6.57
C GLU A 297 15.53 4.89 -7.66
N GLU A 298 16.13 5.78 -8.45
CA GLU A 298 17.23 5.46 -9.35
C GLU A 298 18.54 5.73 -8.59
N PRO A 299 19.22 4.69 -8.07
CA PRO A 299 20.47 4.86 -7.35
C PRO A 299 21.58 5.26 -8.31
N THR A 300 22.55 6.03 -7.80
CA THR A 300 23.79 6.30 -8.52
C THR A 300 24.49 4.99 -8.83
N LEU A 301 24.84 4.78 -10.11
CA LEU A 301 25.68 3.68 -10.57
C LEU A 301 27.07 3.70 -9.90
#